data_AF-A0A1F2TUS7-F1
#
_entry.id   AF-A0A1F2TUS7-F1
#
_cell.length_a   1.000
_cell.length_b   1.000
_cell.length_c   1.000
_cell.angle_alpha   90.00
_cell.angle_beta   90.00
_cell.angle_gamma   90.00
#
_symmetry.space_group_name_H-M   'P 1'
#
loop_
_entity.id
_entity.type
_entity.pdbx_description
1 polymer ?
#
loop_
_entity_poly.entity_id
_entity_poly.type
_entity_poly.pdbx_seq_one_letter_code
_entity_poly.pdbx_strand_id
1 'polypeptide(L)' 'MLIVHSDDDKSVPIQQALDMVKALEAARVPHRFLHYTDRGHMGATEEVLKEVRAFIAEIEKR' A
#
# COMPACT_ATOMS: atom_id res chain seq x y z
N MET A 1 -4.98 5.96 -5.27
CA MET A 1 -3.76 5.89 -4.42
C MET A 1 -3.40 4.43 -4.15
N LEU A 2 -2.11 4.09 -4.14
CA LEU A 2 -1.63 2.76 -3.72
C LEU A 2 -0.92 2.90 -2.37
N ILE A 3 -1.28 2.04 -1.42
CA ILE A 3 -0.65 1.94 -0.09
C ILE A 3 -0.06 0.54 0.01
N VAL A 4 1.16 0.42 0.53
CA VAL A 4 1.85 -0.86 0.69
C VAL A 4 2.44 -0.89 2.09
N HIS A 5 2.12 -1.89 2.91
CA HIS A 5 2.64 -2.01 4.28
C HIS A 5 2.69 -3.47 4.75
N SER A 6 3.54 -3.76 5.75
CA SER A 6 3.64 -5.07 6.39
C SER A 6 3.33 -5.01 7.88
N ASP A 7 2.66 -6.03 8.44
CA ASP A 7 2.34 -6.12 9.87
C ASP A 7 3.59 -6.05 10.77
N ASP A 8 4.66 -6.71 10.32
CA ASP A 8 5.90 -6.90 11.05
C ASP A 8 6.95 -5.82 10.76
N ASP A 9 6.54 -4.68 10.18
CA ASP A 9 7.39 -3.50 10.06
C ASP A 9 7.76 -2.96 11.46
N LYS A 10 9.04 -3.15 11.83
CA LYS A 10 9.61 -2.71 13.12
C LYS A 10 10.01 -1.23 13.15
N SER A 11 9.93 -0.54 12.02
CA SER A 11 10.27 0.87 11.87
C SER A 11 9.02 1.75 11.89
N VAL A 12 7.97 1.36 11.16
CA VAL A 12 6.70 2.08 11.08
C VAL A 12 5.54 1.14 11.41
N PRO A 13 4.79 1.37 12.51
CA PRO A 13 3.66 0.54 12.89
C PRO A 13 2.56 0.51 11.82
N ILE A 14 2.00 -0.67 11.54
CA ILE A 14 0.96 -0.84 10.53
C ILE A 14 -0.30 0.01 10.78
N GLN A 15 -0.58 0.37 12.03
CA GLN A 15 -1.74 1.19 12.36
C GLN A 15 -1.79 2.50 11.54
N GLN A 16 -0.65 3.08 11.18
CA GLN A 16 -0.61 4.27 10.32
C GLN A 16 -1.17 4.01 8.91
N ALA A 17 -0.87 2.85 8.33
CA ALA A 17 -1.43 2.45 7.04
C ALA A 17 -2.93 2.14 7.15
N LEU A 18 -3.34 1.43 8.20
CA LEU A 18 -4.76 1.12 8.45
C LEU A 18 -5.59 2.39 8.65
N ASP A 19 -5.07 3.37 9.39
CA ASP A 19 -5.74 4.65 9.62
C ASP A 19 -5.91 5.43 8.31
N MET A 20 -4.90 5.43 7.45
CA MET A 20 -4.99 6.05 6.11
C MET A 20 -6.02 5.34 5.23
N VAL A 21 -6.01 4.00 5.18
CA VAL A 21 -7.01 3.21 4.41
C VAL A 21 -8.42 3.56 4.87
N LYS A 22 -8.67 3.53 6.18
CA LYS A 22 -9.97 3.88 6.77
C LYS A 22 -10.39 5.31 6.42
N ALA A 23 -9.46 6.27 6.44
CA ALA A 23 -9.75 7.66 6.06
C ALA A 23 -10.13 7.78 4.56
N LEU A 24 -9.42 7.07 3.67
CA LEU A 24 -9.71 7.05 2.24
C LEU A 24 -11.04 6.36 1.92
N GLU A 25 -11.36 5.27 2.61
CA GLU A 25 -12.67 4.60 2.54
C GLU A 25 -13.79 5.55 2.94
N ALA A 26 -13.66 6.22 4.10
CA ALA A 26 -14.65 7.18 4.59
C ALA A 26 -14.86 8.36 3.61
N ALA A 27 -13.78 8.81 2.97
CA ALA A 27 -13.82 9.85 1.95
C ALA A 27 -14.25 9.37 0.55
N ARG A 28 -14.51 8.06 0.37
CA ARG A 28 -14.83 7.42 -0.92
C ARG A 28 -13.78 7.70 -2.01
N VAL A 29 -12.52 7.82 -1.62
CA VAL A 29 -11.40 8.02 -2.54
C VAL A 29 -10.96 6.67 -3.11
N PRO A 30 -10.85 6.48 -4.43
CA PRO A 30 -10.33 5.25 -5.01
C PRO A 30 -8.90 4.94 -4.55
N HIS A 31 -8.73 3.82 -3.89
CA HIS A 31 -7.43 3.37 -3.38
C HIS A 31 -7.29 1.85 -3.43
N ARG A 32 -6.05 1.38 -3.27
CA ARG A 32 -5.68 -0.03 -3.12
C ARG A 32 -4.70 -0.14 -1.97
N PHE A 33 -4.92 -1.12 -1.10
CA PHE A 33 -4.00 -1.46 -0.02
C PHE A 33 -3.39 -2.84 -0.28
N LEU A 34 -2.07 -2.87 -0.45
CA LEU A 34 -1.27 -4.09 -0.54
C LEU A 34 -0.68 -4.37 0.83
N HIS A 35 -1.31 -5.30 1.51
CA HIS A 35 -1.01 -5.65 2.89
C HIS A 35 -0.23 -6.96 2.93
N TYR A 36 0.93 -6.93 3.55
CA TYR A 36 1.74 -8.11 3.86
C TYR A 36 1.75 -8.36 5.37
N THR A 37 2.09 -9.58 5.77
CA THR A 37 2.13 -9.96 7.19
C THR A 37 3.56 -10.23 7.69
N ASP A 38 4.51 -10.38 6.78
CA ASP A 38 5.82 -11.03 7.02
C ASP A 38 7.01 -10.42 6.24
N ARG A 39 6.88 -9.18 5.74
CA ARG A 39 7.88 -8.53 4.87
C ARG A 39 8.70 -7.42 5.54
N GLY A 40 8.51 -7.20 6.85
CA GLY A 40 9.22 -6.20 7.63
C GLY A 40 9.09 -4.78 7.07
N HIS A 41 10.07 -3.93 7.38
CA HIS A 41 10.16 -2.60 6.76
C HIS A 41 10.57 -2.75 5.29
N MET A 42 9.66 -2.41 4.37
CA MET A 42 9.85 -2.63 2.94
C MET A 42 10.52 -1.43 2.27
N GLY A 43 11.61 -1.69 1.56
CA GLY A 43 12.16 -0.76 0.56
C GLY A 43 11.46 -0.89 -0.80
N ALA A 44 12.04 -0.28 -1.83
CA ALA A 44 11.61 -0.43 -3.22
C ALA A 44 12.07 -1.78 -3.81
N THR A 45 11.57 -2.89 -3.26
CA THR A 45 11.86 -4.24 -3.77
C THR A 45 11.24 -4.45 -5.16
N GLU A 46 11.77 -5.38 -5.94
CA GLU A 46 11.23 -5.71 -7.27
C GLU A 46 9.75 -6.11 -7.22
N GLU A 47 9.33 -6.83 -6.18
CA GLU A 47 7.93 -7.19 -5.94
C GLU A 47 7.05 -5.94 -5.78
N VAL A 48 7.45 -5.01 -4.91
CA VAL A 48 6.73 -3.75 -4.70
C VAL A 48 6.73 -2.90 -5.97
N LEU A 49 7.86 -2.80 -6.68
CA LEU A 49 7.97 -2.04 -7.93
C LEU A 49 7.07 -2.60 -9.02
N LYS A 50 6.94 -3.93 -9.11
CA LYS A 50 6.02 -4.58 -10.05
C LYS A 50 4.58 -4.17 -9.77
N GLU A 51 4.15 -4.24 -8.52
CA GLU A 51 2.80 -3.85 -8.11
C GLU A 51 2.51 -2.36 -8.33
N VAL A 52 3.49 -1.50 -8.01
CA VAL A 52 3.39 -0.06 -8.28
C VAL A 52 3.23 0.23 -9.77
N ARG A 53 4.03 -0.40 -10.63
CA ARG A 53 3.93 -0.24 -12.10
C ARG A 53 2.60 -0.75 -12.63
N ALA A 54 2.14 -1.91 -12.16
CA ALA A 54 0.84 -2.46 -12.54
C ALA A 54 -0.31 -1.52 -12.17
N PHE A 55 -0.27 -0.95 -10.96
CA PHE A 55 -1.24 0.03 -10.50
C PHE A 55 -1.25 1.31 -11.33
N ILE A 56 -0.08 1.87 -11.66
CA ILE A 56 0.02 3.06 -12.52
C ILE A 56 -0.57 2.77 -13.90
N ALA A 57 -0.18 1.65 -14.53
CA ALA A 57 -0.69 1.27 -15.85
C ALA A 57 -2.20 1.02 -15.85
N GLU A 58 -2.77 0.54 -14.74
CA GLU A 58 -4.24 0.41 -14.59
C GLU A 58 -4.92 1.78 -14.55
N ILE A 59 -4.34 2.75 -13.83
CA ILE A 59 -4.91 4.10 -13.72
C ILE A 59 -4.78 4.85 -15.04
N GLU A 60 -3.66 4.77 -15.74
CA GLU A 60 -3.44 5.46 -17.01
C GLU A 60 -4.37 4.97 -18.14
N LYS A 61 -4.95 3.77 -17.99
CA LYS A 61 -5.93 3.21 -18.94
C LYS A 61 -7.38 3.61 -18.67
N ARG A 62 -7.66 4.28 -17.55
CA ARG A 62 -9.00 4.75 -17.17
C ARG A 62 -9.26 6.16 -17.69
#